data_AF-A0A0P7N5P9-F1
#
_entry.id   AF-A0A0P7N5P9-F1
#
_cell.length_a   1.000
_cell.length_b   1.000
_cell.length_c   1.000
_cell.angle_alpha   90.00
_cell.angle_beta   90.00
_cell.angle_gamma   90.00
#
_symmetry.space_group_name_H-M   'P 1'
#
loop_
_entity.id
_entity.type
_entity.pdbx_description
1 polymer ?
#
loop_
_entity_poly.entity_id
_entity_poly.type
_entity_poly.pdbx_seq_one_letter_code
_entity_poly.pdbx_strand_id
1 'polypeptide(L)'
;MSMDDYFYNGELMKCYESAKMVANEEDKALAHKYIILLEEYNLAHYPKPTFDVEIQHVERADEGYPESDAVVEIRAIKDEEAFAKCIKQLEEVAKTGTPKDKAQSFFTQGELFLFAHQYNESVHCFQQAVKENPNKAVYWGIAGQTMHRFGWMPFDALGYLEQAINLDPTNPRWKWNKALVLIQLAKDLQMAPFMANAAIALEEALASCGEYQRSLKDAIQNTMDNMDSYVFS
;
A
#
# COMPACT_ATOMS: atom_id res chain seq x y z
N MET A 1 17.31 -0.14 15.67
CA MET A 1 17.24 0.67 14.44
C MET A 1 17.23 2.13 14.83
N SER A 2 18.07 2.92 14.18
CA SER A 2 18.08 4.38 14.26
C SER A 2 16.89 4.98 13.50
N MET A 3 16.67 6.30 13.61
CA MET A 3 15.66 6.99 12.79
C MET A 3 15.95 6.84 11.29
N ASP A 4 17.23 6.92 10.90
CA ASP A 4 17.66 6.72 9.51
C ASP A 4 17.34 5.31 9.03
N ASP A 5 17.61 4.30 9.87
CA ASP A 5 17.30 2.91 9.52
C ASP A 5 15.80 2.74 9.24
N TYR A 6 14.93 3.35 10.06
CA TYR A 6 13.49 3.33 9.83
C TYR A 6 13.10 4.09 8.56
N PHE A 7 13.65 5.29 8.35
CA PHE A 7 13.35 6.11 7.19
C PHE A 7 13.72 5.42 5.87
N TYR A 8 14.95 4.91 5.77
CA TYR A 8 15.44 4.24 4.56
C TYR A 8 14.83 2.87 4.34
N ASN A 9 14.34 2.21 5.40
CA ASN A 9 13.52 1.02 5.30
C ASN A 9 12.03 1.33 5.06
N GLY A 10 11.63 2.60 4.85
CA GLY A 10 10.22 2.96 4.62
C GLY A 10 9.28 2.67 5.79
N GLU A 11 9.81 2.52 7.00
CA GLU A 11 9.04 2.42 8.25
C GLU A 11 8.81 3.84 8.81
N LEU A 12 8.06 4.65 8.06
CA LEU A 12 7.93 6.08 8.28
C LEU A 12 7.27 6.41 9.63
N MET A 13 6.30 5.62 10.07
CA MET A 13 5.66 5.80 11.38
C MET A 13 6.65 5.55 12.53
N LYS A 14 7.48 4.50 12.42
CA LYS A 14 8.54 4.22 13.41
C LYS A 14 9.62 5.30 13.39
N CYS A 15 9.98 5.80 12.22
CA CYS A 15 10.90 6.94 12.07
C CYS A 15 10.35 8.17 12.80
N TYR A 16 9.07 8.50 12.58
CA TYR A 16 8.42 9.66 13.18
C TYR A 16 8.38 9.58 14.72
N GLU A 17 7.97 8.43 15.27
CA GLU A 17 7.95 8.25 16.72
C GLU A 17 9.36 8.24 17.32
N SER A 18 10.32 7.60 16.65
CA SER A 18 11.73 7.63 17.07
C SER A 18 12.29 9.05 17.07
N ALA A 19 11.92 9.89 16.10
CA ALA A 19 12.36 11.27 16.01
C ALA A 19 11.83 12.14 17.15
N LYS A 20 10.58 11.93 17.58
CA LYS A 20 10.01 12.65 18.73
C LYS A 20 10.69 12.31 20.06
N MET A 21 11.32 11.15 20.14
CA MET A 21 12.00 10.69 21.35
C MET A 21 13.47 11.13 21.45
N VAL A 22 14.02 11.79 20.43
CA VAL A 22 15.42 12.25 20.44
C VAL A 22 15.62 13.36 21.48
N ALA A 23 16.54 13.11 22.41
CA ALA A 23 16.90 14.05 23.48
C ALA A 23 18.37 14.49 23.43
N ASN A 24 19.21 13.83 22.64
CA ASN A 24 20.60 14.24 22.46
C ASN A 24 20.68 15.43 21.48
N GLU A 25 21.67 16.30 21.63
CA GLU A 25 21.81 17.49 20.78
C GLU A 25 22.39 17.18 19.39
N GLU A 26 23.10 16.06 19.24
CA GLU A 26 23.74 15.66 17.97
C GLU A 26 22.71 15.30 16.90
N ASP A 27 21.66 14.56 17.27
CA ASP A 27 20.63 14.06 16.36
C ASP A 27 19.40 15.00 16.27
N LYS A 28 19.30 16.00 17.15
CA LYS A 28 18.12 16.87 17.28
C LYS A 28 17.76 17.58 15.99
N ALA A 29 18.77 18.05 15.25
CA ALA A 29 18.57 18.73 13.98
C ALA A 29 18.02 17.79 12.90
N LEU A 30 18.48 16.53 12.88
CA LEU A 30 18.01 15.50 11.95
C LEU A 30 16.60 15.04 12.31
N ALA A 31 16.34 14.77 13.60
CA ALA A 31 15.02 14.44 14.11
C ALA A 31 13.98 15.50 13.73
N HIS A 32 14.33 16.79 13.86
CA HIS A 32 13.45 17.88 13.46
C HIS A 32 13.12 17.88 11.97
N LYS A 33 14.08 17.56 11.10
CA LYS A 33 13.84 17.41 9.66
C LYS A 33 12.86 16.29 9.35
N TYR A 34 13.01 15.13 10.00
CA TYR A 34 12.08 14.01 9.81
C TYR A 34 10.68 14.35 10.30
N ILE A 35 10.56 15.02 11.45
CA ILE A 35 9.26 15.44 11.97
C ILE A 35 8.54 16.35 10.97
N ILE A 36 9.21 17.40 10.47
CA ILE A 36 8.62 18.31 9.48
C ILE A 36 8.21 17.57 8.22
N LEU A 37 9.12 16.77 7.64
CA LEU A 37 8.85 16.02 6.42
C LEU A 37 7.63 15.11 6.57
N LEU A 38 7.56 14.34 7.67
CA LEU A 38 6.52 13.34 7.88
C LEU A 38 5.17 13.96 8.29
N GLU A 39 5.18 15.18 8.82
CA GLU A 39 3.97 15.99 9.04
C GLU A 39 3.39 16.50 7.72
N GLU A 40 4.22 16.86 6.73
CA GLU A 40 3.76 17.25 5.38
C GLU A 40 2.98 16.11 4.68
N TYR A 41 3.40 14.87 4.90
CA TYR A 41 2.72 13.66 4.38
C TYR A 41 1.50 13.23 5.21
N ASN A 42 1.10 14.02 6.20
CA ASN A 42 -0.10 13.79 7.02
C ASN A 42 -0.19 12.39 7.65
N LEU A 43 0.95 11.74 7.92
CA LEU A 43 0.99 10.40 8.51
C LEU A 43 0.22 10.31 9.83
N ALA A 44 0.22 11.38 10.62
CA ALA A 44 -0.52 11.48 11.88
C ALA A 44 -2.06 11.37 11.71
N HIS A 45 -2.59 11.61 10.51
CA HIS A 45 -4.02 11.59 10.19
C HIS A 45 -4.50 10.25 9.63
N TYR A 46 -3.59 9.29 9.43
CA TYR A 46 -3.98 7.97 8.95
C TYR A 46 -4.94 7.31 9.96
N PRO A 47 -6.03 6.67 9.47
CA PRO A 47 -6.86 5.84 10.31
C PRO A 47 -6.01 4.82 11.07
N LYS A 48 -6.12 4.82 12.39
CA LYS A 48 -5.34 3.90 13.22
C LYS A 48 -6.03 2.54 13.23
N PRO A 49 -5.35 1.45 12.87
CA PRO A 49 -5.86 0.11 13.11
C PRO A 49 -6.27 -0.05 14.57
N THR A 50 -7.39 -0.73 14.79
CA THR A 50 -7.89 -1.05 16.12
C THR A 50 -7.36 -2.42 16.55
N PHE A 51 -7.61 -2.82 17.80
CA PHE A 51 -7.27 -4.16 18.29
C PHE A 51 -8.19 -5.27 17.74
N ASP A 52 -9.09 -4.94 16.80
CA ASP A 52 -9.97 -5.92 16.20
C ASP A 52 -9.18 -6.81 15.23
N VAL A 53 -9.25 -8.12 15.45
CA VAL A 53 -8.52 -9.10 14.66
C VAL A 53 -9.36 -9.47 13.46
N GLU A 54 -9.07 -8.85 12.32
CA GLU A 54 -9.68 -9.21 11.05
C GLU A 54 -8.84 -10.23 10.28
N ILE A 55 -9.51 -11.18 9.64
CA ILE A 55 -8.88 -12.17 8.76
C ILE A 55 -8.33 -11.45 7.54
N GLN A 56 -7.02 -11.59 7.31
CA GLN A 56 -6.36 -11.13 6.10
C GLN A 56 -6.38 -12.26 5.08
N HIS A 57 -6.82 -11.97 3.86
CA HIS A 57 -6.83 -12.96 2.79
C HIS A 57 -5.50 -12.93 2.05
N VAL A 58 -4.99 -14.13 1.76
CA VAL A 58 -3.78 -14.31 0.96
C VAL A 58 -4.14 -14.13 -0.52
N GLU A 59 -3.24 -13.49 -1.26
CA GLU A 59 -3.34 -13.38 -2.71
C GLU A 59 -3.40 -14.77 -3.35
N ARG A 60 -4.33 -14.94 -4.29
CA ARG A 60 -4.54 -16.20 -5.02
C ARG A 60 -3.56 -16.32 -6.19
N ALA A 61 -3.55 -17.51 -6.82
CA ALA A 61 -2.70 -17.79 -7.97
C ALA A 61 -2.98 -16.90 -9.20
N ASP A 62 -4.17 -16.30 -9.27
CA ASP A 62 -4.58 -15.35 -10.30
C ASP A 62 -4.22 -13.89 -9.95
N GLU A 63 -3.40 -13.69 -8.92
CA GLU A 63 -3.00 -12.38 -8.37
C GLU A 63 -4.16 -11.55 -7.79
N GLY A 64 -5.34 -12.18 -7.62
CA GLY A 64 -6.52 -11.55 -7.04
C GLY A 64 -6.67 -11.82 -5.55
N TYR A 65 -7.54 -11.03 -4.93
CA TYR A 65 -8.00 -11.21 -3.56
C TYR A 65 -9.52 -11.47 -3.54
N PRO A 66 -10.05 -12.18 -2.53
CA PRO A 66 -11.51 -12.34 -2.36
C PRO A 66 -12.29 -11.03 -2.36
N GLU A 67 -11.69 -9.95 -1.87
CA GLU A 67 -12.28 -8.61 -1.87
C GLU A 67 -12.55 -8.08 -3.28
N SER A 68 -11.86 -8.61 -4.31
CA SER A 68 -12.00 -8.18 -5.70
C SER A 68 -13.02 -9.01 -6.50
N ASP A 69 -13.63 -10.05 -5.90
CA ASP A 69 -14.50 -10.99 -6.62
C ASP A 69 -15.73 -10.28 -7.23
N ALA A 70 -16.32 -9.35 -6.48
CA ALA A 70 -17.47 -8.57 -6.94
C ALA A 70 -17.15 -7.71 -8.18
N VAL A 71 -15.90 -7.22 -8.31
CA VAL A 71 -15.48 -6.40 -9.45
C VAL A 71 -15.45 -7.22 -10.73
N VAL A 72 -15.02 -8.48 -10.65
CA VAL A 72 -15.02 -9.40 -11.80
C VAL A 72 -16.44 -9.63 -12.29
N GLU A 73 -17.37 -9.88 -11.38
CA GLU A 73 -18.79 -10.07 -11.70
C GLU A 73 -19.40 -8.82 -12.33
N ILE A 74 -19.19 -7.65 -11.71
CA ILE A 74 -19.74 -6.37 -12.19
C ILE A 74 -19.21 -6.04 -13.58
N ARG A 75 -17.91 -6.24 -13.84
CA ARG A 75 -17.30 -5.97 -15.15
C ARG A 75 -17.76 -6.93 -16.24
N ALA A 76 -18.31 -8.10 -15.89
CA ALA A 76 -18.88 -9.04 -16.83
C ALA A 76 -20.31 -8.68 -17.28
N ILE A 77 -20.98 -7.73 -16.60
CA ILE A 77 -22.34 -7.29 -16.93
C ILE A 77 -22.31 -6.49 -18.24
N LYS A 78 -22.99 -7.02 -19.27
CA LYS A 78 -23.12 -6.36 -20.59
C LYS A 78 -24.35 -5.48 -20.70
N ASP A 79 -25.36 -5.75 -19.88
CA ASP A 79 -26.60 -4.99 -19.87
C ASP A 79 -26.40 -3.68 -19.10
N GLU A 80 -26.58 -2.54 -19.78
CA GLU A 80 -26.29 -1.22 -19.21
C GLU A 80 -27.20 -0.89 -18.02
N GLU A 81 -28.46 -1.34 -18.04
CA GLU A 81 -29.40 -1.11 -16.96
C GLU A 81 -29.00 -1.90 -15.70
N ALA A 82 -28.65 -3.18 -15.86
CA ALA A 82 -28.14 -4.02 -14.78
C ALA A 82 -26.83 -3.47 -14.21
N PHE A 83 -25.89 -3.02 -15.07
CA PHE A 83 -24.65 -2.42 -14.62
C PHE A 83 -24.91 -1.14 -13.81
N ALA A 84 -25.73 -0.23 -14.33
CA ALA A 84 -26.10 1.00 -13.64
C ALA A 84 -26.80 0.74 -12.31
N LYS A 85 -27.63 -0.31 -12.23
CA LYS A 85 -28.26 -0.76 -10.98
C LYS A 85 -27.22 -1.24 -9.96
N CYS A 86 -26.22 -2.01 -10.38
CA CYS A 86 -25.12 -2.44 -9.51
C CYS A 86 -24.33 -1.24 -8.96
N ILE A 87 -23.99 -0.25 -9.80
CA ILE A 87 -23.30 0.97 -9.35
C ILE A 87 -24.13 1.73 -8.32
N LYS A 88 -25.43 1.93 -8.57
CA LYS A 88 -26.34 2.57 -7.59
C LYS A 88 -26.40 1.81 -6.26
N GLN A 89 -26.38 0.49 -6.31
CA GLN A 89 -26.38 -0.33 -5.10
C GLN A 89 -25.08 -0.16 -4.30
N LEU A 90 -23.92 -0.11 -4.97
CA LEU A 90 -22.65 0.18 -4.31
C LEU A 90 -22.67 1.55 -3.63
N GLU A 91 -23.13 2.59 -4.34
CA GLU A 91 -23.27 3.94 -3.79
C GLU A 91 -24.20 3.98 -2.56
N GLU A 92 -25.30 3.23 -2.58
CA GLU A 92 -26.22 3.15 -1.46
C GLU A 92 -25.58 2.44 -0.25
N VAL A 93 -24.91 1.29 -0.48
CA VAL A 93 -24.18 0.57 0.58
C VAL A 93 -23.09 1.45 1.20
N ALA A 94 -22.36 2.22 0.39
CA ALA A 94 -21.35 3.15 0.87
C ALA A 94 -21.93 4.25 1.78
N LYS A 95 -23.22 4.59 1.64
CA LYS A 95 -23.91 5.57 2.48
C LYS A 95 -24.50 4.96 3.74
N THR A 96 -25.20 3.82 3.61
CA THR A 96 -26.10 3.32 4.66
C THR A 96 -25.67 1.99 5.29
N GLY A 97 -24.66 1.31 4.72
CA GLY A 97 -24.17 0.01 5.21
C GLY A 97 -23.47 0.08 6.57
N THR A 98 -23.10 -1.09 7.10
CA THR A 98 -22.17 -1.16 8.25
C THR A 98 -20.78 -0.67 7.83
N PRO A 99 -19.88 -0.30 8.75
CA PRO A 99 -18.51 0.11 8.40
C PRO A 99 -17.79 -0.91 7.49
N LYS A 100 -18.00 -2.21 7.74
CA LYS A 100 -17.44 -3.27 6.90
C LYS A 100 -18.03 -3.29 5.49
N ASP A 101 -19.36 -3.15 5.37
CA ASP A 101 -20.04 -3.13 4.07
C ASP A 101 -19.66 -1.87 3.28
N LYS A 102 -19.57 -0.73 3.96
CA LYS A 102 -19.10 0.54 3.37
C LYS A 102 -17.69 0.40 2.85
N ALA A 103 -16.79 -0.16 3.66
CA ALA A 103 -15.40 -0.36 3.26
C ALA A 103 -15.28 -1.26 2.03
N GLN A 104 -15.99 -2.40 2.01
CA GLN A 104 -16.02 -3.29 0.86
C GLN A 104 -16.63 -2.62 -0.38
N SER A 105 -17.70 -1.82 -0.21
CA SER A 105 -18.31 -1.08 -1.32
C SER A 105 -17.35 -0.05 -1.90
N PHE A 106 -16.68 0.75 -1.05
CA PHE A 106 -15.68 1.70 -1.49
C PHE A 106 -14.49 1.02 -2.17
N PHE A 107 -14.02 -0.12 -1.64
CA PHE A 107 -12.96 -0.90 -2.28
C PHE A 107 -13.38 -1.36 -3.69
N THR A 108 -14.58 -1.93 -3.81
CA THR A 108 -15.14 -2.38 -5.10
C THR A 108 -15.26 -1.22 -6.10
N GLN A 109 -15.74 -0.04 -5.65
CA GLN A 109 -15.79 1.16 -6.48
C GLN A 109 -14.38 1.62 -6.89
N GLY A 110 -13.41 1.58 -5.97
CA GLY A 110 -12.02 1.95 -6.25
C GLY A 110 -11.37 1.10 -7.32
N GLU A 111 -11.60 -0.21 -7.30
CA GLU A 111 -11.13 -1.12 -8.35
C GLU A 111 -11.87 -0.92 -9.68
N LEU A 112 -13.18 -0.64 -9.67
CA LEU A 112 -13.91 -0.28 -10.90
C LEU A 112 -13.36 0.99 -11.54
N PHE A 113 -13.09 2.03 -10.73
CA PHE A 113 -12.42 3.25 -11.19
C PHE A 113 -11.01 2.98 -11.72
N LEU A 114 -10.27 2.08 -11.07
CA LEU A 114 -8.95 1.65 -11.53
C LEU A 114 -9.01 1.05 -12.93
N PHE A 115 -9.96 0.14 -13.17
CA PHE A 115 -10.18 -0.46 -14.49
C PHE A 115 -10.70 0.55 -15.53
N ALA A 116 -11.36 1.62 -15.10
CA ALA A 116 -11.77 2.74 -15.94
C ALA A 116 -10.65 3.78 -16.16
N HIS A 117 -9.44 3.54 -15.65
CA HIS A 117 -8.30 4.47 -15.70
C HIS A 117 -8.54 5.81 -14.98
N GLN A 118 -9.49 5.85 -14.05
CA GLN A 118 -9.82 7.00 -13.20
C GLN A 118 -9.05 6.90 -11.88
N TYR A 119 -7.74 7.15 -11.94
CA TYR A 119 -6.83 6.84 -10.83
C TYR A 119 -7.07 7.71 -9.58
N ASN A 120 -7.45 8.98 -9.76
CA ASN A 120 -7.72 9.87 -8.62
C ASN A 120 -8.94 9.40 -7.82
N GLU A 121 -10.01 9.09 -8.53
CA GLU A 121 -11.24 8.54 -7.98
C GLU A 121 -10.99 7.16 -7.35
N SER A 122 -10.18 6.32 -8.00
CA SER A 122 -9.76 5.02 -7.47
C SER A 122 -9.06 5.15 -6.12
N VAL A 123 -8.02 5.99 -6.03
CA VAL A 123 -7.29 6.24 -4.79
C VAL A 123 -8.21 6.83 -3.73
N HIS A 124 -9.07 7.80 -4.09
CA HIS A 124 -10.02 8.37 -3.15
C HIS A 124 -10.96 7.30 -2.55
N CYS A 125 -11.49 6.40 -3.38
CA CYS A 125 -12.31 5.29 -2.92
C CYS A 125 -11.54 4.35 -1.99
N PHE A 126 -10.30 3.98 -2.31
CA PHE A 126 -9.49 3.16 -1.40
C PHE A 126 -9.22 3.86 -0.06
N GLN A 127 -9.00 5.17 -0.06
CA GLN A 127 -8.86 5.95 1.18
C GLN A 127 -10.14 5.93 2.03
N GLN A 128 -11.33 5.99 1.39
CA GLN A 128 -12.59 5.81 2.11
C GLN A 128 -12.73 4.38 2.65
N ALA A 129 -12.33 3.36 1.88
CA ALA A 129 -12.35 1.97 2.35
C ALA A 129 -11.49 1.78 3.61
N VAL A 130 -10.28 2.33 3.60
CA VAL A 130 -9.36 2.36 4.75
C VAL A 130 -9.95 3.12 5.95
N LYS A 131 -10.64 4.24 5.70
CA LYS A 131 -11.28 5.03 6.77
C LYS A 131 -12.43 4.29 7.44
N GLU A 132 -13.26 3.62 6.66
CA GLU A 132 -14.40 2.84 7.17
C GLU A 132 -13.95 1.54 7.83
N ASN A 133 -12.87 0.92 7.33
CA ASN A 133 -12.24 -0.24 7.95
C ASN A 133 -10.70 -0.18 7.86
N PRO A 134 -10.02 0.29 8.91
CA PRO A 134 -8.56 0.39 8.92
C PRO A 134 -7.88 -0.95 9.22
N ASN A 135 -8.62 -2.02 9.54
CA ASN A 135 -8.05 -3.31 9.97
C ASN A 135 -7.81 -4.29 8.83
N LYS A 136 -8.12 -3.88 7.59
CA LYS A 136 -8.00 -4.73 6.41
C LYS A 136 -6.79 -4.36 5.55
N ALA A 137 -5.77 -5.21 5.55
CA ALA A 137 -4.50 -4.96 4.90
C ALA A 137 -4.62 -4.71 3.39
N VAL A 138 -5.53 -5.42 2.70
CA VAL A 138 -5.69 -5.29 1.24
C VAL A 138 -6.14 -3.89 0.83
N TYR A 139 -6.93 -3.20 1.64
CA TYR A 139 -7.37 -1.83 1.34
C TYR A 139 -6.19 -0.85 1.36
N TRP A 140 -5.30 -1.00 2.34
CA TRP A 140 -4.05 -0.24 2.42
C TRP A 140 -3.09 -0.61 1.29
N GLY A 141 -2.89 -1.90 1.07
CA GLY A 141 -1.91 -2.43 0.12
C GLY A 141 -2.22 -2.07 -1.33
N ILE A 142 -3.50 -2.20 -1.74
CA ILE A 142 -3.95 -1.83 -3.09
C ILE A 142 -3.93 -0.31 -3.27
N ALA A 143 -4.26 0.48 -2.24
CA ALA A 143 -4.11 1.92 -2.28
C ALA A 143 -2.64 2.32 -2.54
N GLY A 144 -1.70 1.80 -1.74
CA GLY A 144 -0.28 2.09 -1.87
C GLY A 144 0.30 1.64 -3.22
N GLN A 145 -0.10 0.46 -3.70
CA GLN A 145 0.27 -0.02 -5.04
C GLN A 145 -0.24 0.91 -6.15
N THR A 146 -1.50 1.34 -6.06
CA THR A 146 -2.12 2.22 -7.05
C THR A 146 -1.44 3.60 -7.04
N MET A 147 -1.20 4.17 -5.86
CA MET A 147 -0.48 5.42 -5.67
C MET A 147 0.89 5.38 -6.34
N HIS A 148 1.69 4.34 -6.05
CA HIS A 148 3.01 4.17 -6.66
C HIS A 148 2.94 4.09 -8.18
N ARG A 149 2.03 3.25 -8.71
CA ARG A 149 1.95 2.97 -10.14
C ARG A 149 1.54 4.19 -10.98
N PHE A 150 0.75 5.09 -10.41
CA PHE A 150 0.11 6.18 -11.15
C PHE A 150 0.54 7.58 -10.69
N GLY A 151 1.69 7.69 -10.04
CA GLY A 151 2.42 8.96 -9.90
C GLY A 151 2.07 9.80 -8.67
N TRP A 152 1.53 9.18 -7.61
CA TRP A 152 1.49 9.82 -6.29
C TRP A 152 2.88 9.86 -5.67
N MET A 153 3.03 10.67 -4.61
CA MET A 153 4.30 10.82 -3.94
C MET A 153 4.77 9.47 -3.35
N PRO A 154 6.03 9.07 -3.55
CA PRO A 154 6.56 7.80 -3.05
C PRO A 154 6.36 7.61 -1.53
N PHE A 155 6.48 8.68 -0.74
CA PHE A 155 6.27 8.61 0.72
C PHE A 155 4.81 8.36 1.11
N ASP A 156 3.83 8.83 0.34
CA ASP A 156 2.42 8.47 0.56
C ASP A 156 2.22 6.97 0.33
N ALA A 157 2.73 6.45 -0.80
CA ALA A 157 2.64 5.02 -1.10
C ALA A 157 3.32 4.16 -0.02
N LEU A 158 4.51 4.57 0.46
CA LEU A 158 5.20 3.89 1.57
C LEU A 158 4.37 3.87 2.85
N GLY A 159 3.74 4.99 3.22
CA GLY A 159 2.89 5.04 4.42
C GLY A 159 1.75 4.03 4.37
N TYR A 160 1.07 3.90 3.21
CA TYR A 160 0.01 2.90 3.02
C TYR A 160 0.55 1.47 3.03
N LEU A 161 1.69 1.22 2.39
CA LEU A 161 2.33 -0.10 2.37
C LEU A 161 2.84 -0.51 3.76
N GLU A 162 3.37 0.42 4.55
CA GLU A 162 3.77 0.19 5.95
C GLU A 162 2.57 -0.30 6.77
N GLN A 163 1.39 0.34 6.64
CA GLN A 163 0.17 -0.12 7.32
C GLN A 163 -0.28 -1.51 6.83
N ALA A 164 -0.24 -1.75 5.52
CA ALA A 164 -0.59 -3.06 4.96
C ALA A 164 0.32 -4.18 5.50
N ILE A 165 1.63 -3.94 5.60
CA ILE A 165 2.62 -4.88 6.14
C ILE A 165 2.45 -5.07 7.65
N ASN A 166 2.11 -4.02 8.40
CA ASN A 166 1.85 -4.15 9.83
C ASN A 166 0.62 -5.01 10.13
N LEU A 167 -0.42 -4.93 9.28
CA LEU A 167 -1.64 -5.72 9.40
C LEU A 167 -1.47 -7.16 8.89
N ASP A 168 -0.75 -7.34 7.80
CA ASP A 168 -0.46 -8.63 7.19
C ASP A 168 1.03 -8.76 6.83
N PRO A 169 1.89 -9.07 7.82
CA PRO A 169 3.34 -9.18 7.60
C PRO A 169 3.72 -10.41 6.77
N THR A 170 2.78 -11.31 6.51
CA THR A 170 3.01 -12.53 5.74
C THR A 170 2.72 -12.36 4.25
N ASN A 171 2.09 -11.26 3.85
CA ASN A 171 1.76 -11.03 2.45
C ASN A 171 2.98 -10.54 1.64
N PRO A 172 3.48 -11.34 0.68
CA PRO A 172 4.65 -10.97 -0.13
C PRO A 172 4.40 -9.76 -1.05
N ARG A 173 3.15 -9.54 -1.47
CA ARG A 173 2.76 -8.45 -2.39
C ARG A 173 3.12 -7.08 -1.81
N TRP A 174 2.82 -6.86 -0.53
CA TRP A 174 3.04 -5.55 0.11
C TRP A 174 4.53 -5.25 0.27
N LYS A 175 5.33 -6.26 0.61
CA LYS A 175 6.79 -6.15 0.68
C LYS A 175 7.42 -5.88 -0.69
N TRP A 176 6.95 -6.57 -1.73
CA TRP A 176 7.42 -6.31 -3.09
C TRP A 176 7.06 -4.89 -3.56
N ASN A 177 5.82 -4.46 -3.37
CA ASN A 177 5.42 -3.08 -3.71
C ASN A 177 6.23 -2.05 -2.92
N LYS A 178 6.51 -2.30 -1.63
CA LYS A 178 7.42 -1.46 -0.83
C LYS A 178 8.81 -1.37 -1.46
N ALA A 179 9.38 -2.50 -1.86
CA ALA A 179 10.68 -2.53 -2.52
C ALA A 179 10.70 -1.71 -3.82
N LEU A 180 9.64 -1.79 -4.63
CA LEU A 180 9.53 -0.98 -5.86
C LEU A 180 9.54 0.53 -5.55
N VAL A 181 8.82 0.97 -4.52
CA VAL A 181 8.84 2.38 -4.10
C VAL A 181 10.22 2.78 -3.57
N LEU A 182 10.90 1.90 -2.83
CA LEU A 182 12.27 2.16 -2.36
C LEU A 182 13.28 2.25 -3.52
N ILE A 183 13.15 1.43 -4.57
CA ILE A 183 13.97 1.54 -5.79
C ILE A 183 13.73 2.89 -6.47
N GLN A 184 12.47 3.31 -6.58
CA GLN A 184 12.12 4.62 -7.14
C GLN A 184 12.75 5.77 -6.33
N LEU A 185 12.66 5.73 -4.99
CA LEU A 185 13.30 6.71 -4.11
C LEU A 185 14.82 6.70 -4.21
N ALA A 186 15.44 5.52 -4.30
CA ALA A 186 16.88 5.39 -4.49
C ALA A 186 17.33 6.09 -5.77
N LYS A 187 16.56 5.93 -6.86
CA LYS A 187 16.81 6.58 -8.15
C LYS A 187 16.56 8.09 -8.08
N ASP A 188 15.40 8.52 -7.59
CA ASP A 188 15.01 9.93 -7.62
C ASP A 188 15.87 10.80 -6.70
N LEU A 189 16.23 10.27 -5.53
CA LEU A 189 16.99 10.99 -4.51
C LEU A 189 18.49 10.68 -4.57
N GLN A 190 18.91 9.71 -5.39
CA GLN A 190 20.31 9.25 -5.49
C GLN A 190 20.87 8.81 -4.12
N MET A 191 20.05 8.10 -3.34
CA MET A 191 20.36 7.68 -1.97
C MET A 191 20.49 6.15 -1.89
N ALA A 192 21.72 5.67 -1.85
CA ALA A 192 22.06 4.24 -1.78
C ALA A 192 21.37 3.44 -0.64
N PRO A 193 21.10 4.01 0.56
CA PRO A 193 20.42 3.26 1.61
C PRO A 193 19.01 2.77 1.23
N PHE A 194 18.27 3.50 0.38
CA PHE A 194 16.97 3.03 -0.09
C PHE A 194 17.12 1.77 -0.97
N MET A 195 18.16 1.72 -1.81
CA MET A 195 18.44 0.56 -2.65
C MET A 195 18.77 -0.69 -1.83
N ALA A 196 19.59 -0.52 -0.79
CA ALA A 196 19.94 -1.62 0.11
C ALA A 196 18.70 -2.17 0.84
N ASN A 197 17.81 -1.29 1.31
CA ASN A 197 16.57 -1.71 1.96
C ASN A 197 15.55 -2.30 0.96
N ALA A 198 15.56 -1.86 -0.30
CA ALA A 198 14.76 -2.50 -1.34
C ALA A 198 15.18 -3.95 -1.57
N ALA A 199 16.48 -4.24 -1.60
CA ALA A 199 16.99 -5.61 -1.76
C ALA A 199 16.53 -6.51 -0.61
N ILE A 200 16.61 -6.02 0.63
CA ILE A 200 16.13 -6.73 1.82
C ILE A 200 14.62 -6.99 1.71
N ALA A 201 13.82 -5.98 1.34
CA ALA A 201 12.38 -6.14 1.19
C ALA A 201 12.00 -7.13 0.07
N LEU A 202 12.79 -7.25 -1.00
CA LEU A 202 12.62 -8.26 -2.05
C LEU A 202 12.91 -9.67 -1.53
N GLU A 203 14.00 -9.86 -0.77
CA GLU A 203 14.32 -11.14 -0.15
C GLU A 203 13.21 -11.59 0.82
N GLU A 204 12.72 -10.67 1.66
CA GLU A 204 11.61 -10.94 2.57
C GLU A 204 10.30 -11.25 1.83
N ALA A 205 10.02 -10.52 0.74
CA ALA A 205 8.87 -10.80 -0.12
C ALA A 205 8.96 -12.20 -0.71
N LEU A 206 10.12 -12.55 -1.28
CA LEU A 206 10.36 -13.86 -1.89
C LEU A 206 10.22 -15.00 -0.89
N ALA A 207 10.74 -14.82 0.33
CA ALA A 207 10.62 -15.78 1.42
C ALA A 207 9.17 -15.96 1.91
N SER A 208 8.33 -14.95 1.72
CA SER A 208 6.91 -14.98 2.13
C SER A 208 5.98 -15.54 1.06
N CYS A 209 6.46 -15.78 -0.17
CA CYS A 209 5.65 -16.35 -1.24
C CYS A 209 5.21 -17.79 -0.94
N GLY A 210 3.92 -18.05 -1.08
CA GLY A 210 3.36 -19.40 -1.09
C GLY A 210 3.61 -20.15 -2.40
N GLU A 211 3.42 -21.47 -2.38
CA GLU A 211 3.66 -22.35 -3.55
C GLU A 211 2.83 -21.98 -4.80
N TYR A 212 1.65 -21.39 -4.58
CA TYR A 212 0.69 -21.04 -5.63
C TYR A 212 0.96 -19.67 -6.26
N GLN A 213 1.82 -18.83 -5.68
CA GLN A 213 2.11 -17.47 -6.13
C GLN A 213 3.30 -17.43 -7.11
N ARG A 214 3.30 -18.30 -8.13
CA ARG A 214 4.44 -18.44 -9.06
C ARG A 214 4.72 -17.17 -9.86
N SER A 215 3.67 -16.54 -10.41
CA SER A 215 3.80 -15.29 -11.18
C SER A 215 4.41 -14.17 -10.34
N LEU A 216 3.92 -14.00 -9.10
CA LEU A 216 4.51 -13.06 -8.15
C LEU A 216 5.98 -13.38 -7.87
N LYS A 217 6.31 -14.64 -7.63
CA LYS A 217 7.69 -15.08 -7.36
C LYS A 217 8.63 -14.72 -8.51
N ASP A 218 8.21 -14.99 -9.75
CA ASP A 218 8.98 -14.67 -10.95
C ASP A 218 9.15 -13.15 -11.12
N ALA A 219 8.13 -12.37 -10.79
CA ALA A 219 8.19 -10.91 -10.88
C ALA A 219 9.10 -10.28 -9.80
N ILE A 220 9.10 -10.83 -8.57
CA ILE A 220 10.04 -10.44 -7.52
C ILE A 220 11.47 -10.76 -7.95
N GLN A 221 11.71 -11.98 -8.45
CA GLN A 221 13.03 -12.39 -8.91
C GLN A 221 13.53 -11.51 -10.06
N ASN A 222 12.66 -11.21 -11.03
CA ASN A 222 13.00 -10.29 -12.12
C ASN A 222 13.35 -8.89 -11.58
N THR A 223 12.61 -8.40 -10.58
CA THR A 223 12.92 -7.12 -9.95
C THR A 223 14.30 -7.16 -9.29
N MET A 224 14.64 -8.24 -8.56
CA MET A 224 15.95 -8.42 -7.95
C MET A 224 17.08 -8.45 -8.99
N ASP A 225 16.89 -9.19 -10.09
CA ASP A 225 17.90 -9.34 -11.13
C ASP A 225 18.17 -8.03 -11.88
N ASN A 226 17.18 -7.14 -11.94
CA ASN A 226 17.25 -5.91 -12.70
C ASN A 226 17.38 -4.64 -11.84
N MET A 227 17.32 -4.74 -10.50
CA MET A 227 17.21 -3.54 -9.65
C MET A 227 18.35 -2.54 -9.90
N ASP A 228 19.59 -3.03 -10.01
CA ASP A 228 20.77 -2.20 -10.27
C ASP A 228 20.71 -1.44 -11.59
N SER A 229 20.04 -2.01 -12.60
CA SER A 229 19.90 -1.36 -13.91
C SER A 229 19.00 -0.12 -13.87
N TYR A 230 18.09 -0.02 -12.89
CA TYR A 230 17.16 1.12 -12.79
C TYR A 230 17.79 2.39 -12.24
N VAL A 231 18.90 2.28 -11.51
CA VAL A 231 19.59 3.42 -10.86
C VAL A 231 20.59 4.10 -11.79
N PHE A 232 21.13 3.39 -12.79
CA PHE A 232 22.17 3.89 -13.69
C PHE A 232 21.68 4.18 -15.13
N SER A 233 20.37 4.23 -15.34
CA SER A 233 19.73 4.57 -16.63
C SER A 233 19.28 6.02 -16.72
#